data_AF-A0A3B8H9S5-F1
#
_entry.id   AF-A0A3B8H9S5-F1
#
_cell.length_a   1.000
_cell.length_b   1.000
_cell.length_c   1.000
_cell.angle_alpha   90.00
_cell.angle_beta   90.00
_cell.angle_gamma   90.00
#
_symmetry.space_group_name_H-M   'P 1'
#
loop_
_entity.id
_entity.type
_entity.pdbx_description
1 polymer ?
#
loop_
_entity_poly.entity_id
_entity_poly.type
_entity_poly.pdbx_seq_one_letter_code
_entity_poly.pdbx_strand_id
1 'polypeptide(L)'
;MKRKDAIDRPKGKLGVLIPGLGGAVSTTVVAGVEAVRRGLAEPVGSLTQLGTIRLGKRFEHRAPSIREFIPLADLSDLVFGGWDVYEANLYDAAYYARVLNREHLEPIKDFLAQ
;
A
#
# COMPACT_ATOMS: atom_id res chain seq x y z
N MET A 1 -28.22 13.32 12.42
CA MET A 1 -28.36 12.01 13.09
C MET A 1 -27.57 10.98 12.28
N LYS A 2 -26.38 10.56 12.73
CA LYS A 2 -25.59 9.53 12.01
C LYS A 2 -26.30 8.17 12.20
N ARG A 3 -26.64 7.49 11.10
CA ARG A 3 -27.14 6.11 11.17
C ARG A 3 -26.02 5.24 11.73
N LYS A 4 -26.35 4.35 12.68
CA LYS A 4 -25.41 3.45 13.38
C LYS A 4 -24.61 2.56 12.42
N ASP A 5 -25.12 2.37 11.20
CA ASP A 5 -24.57 1.48 10.16
C ASP A 5 -23.97 2.22 8.96
N ALA A 6 -23.81 3.55 9.01
CA ALA A 6 -23.20 4.31 7.92
C ALA A 6 -21.66 4.25 8.01
N ILE A 7 -21.02 3.65 7.01
CA ILE A 7 -19.56 3.63 6.88
C ILE A 7 -19.14 4.95 6.21
N ASP A 8 -18.51 5.84 6.99
CA ASP A 8 -17.99 7.11 6.48
C ASP A 8 -16.82 6.89 5.52
N ARG A 9 -16.72 7.75 4.50
CA ARG A 9 -15.57 7.76 3.58
C ARG A 9 -14.31 8.26 4.31
N PRO A 10 -13.12 7.71 4.00
CA PRO A 10 -11.86 8.25 4.48
C PRO A 10 -11.66 9.67 3.96
N LYS A 11 -10.99 10.51 4.76
CA LYS A 11 -10.72 11.91 4.44
C LYS A 11 -9.28 12.24 4.80
N GLY A 12 -8.61 12.99 3.92
CA GLY A 12 -7.23 13.43 4.14
C GLY A 12 -6.21 12.28 4.03
N LYS A 13 -5.03 12.49 4.60
CA LYS A 13 -3.92 11.53 4.59
C LYS A 13 -4.07 10.48 5.70
N LEU A 14 -3.70 9.24 5.39
CA LEU A 14 -3.66 8.12 6.32
C LEU A 14 -2.21 7.83 6.72
N GLY A 15 -1.86 8.14 7.97
CA GLY A 15 -0.56 7.79 8.54
C GLY A 15 -0.42 6.29 8.79
N VAL A 16 0.68 5.71 8.33
CA VAL A 16 1.08 4.31 8.56
C VAL A 16 2.43 4.33 9.27
N LEU A 17 2.44 3.97 10.55
CA LEU A 17 3.63 3.95 11.40
C LEU A 17 4.10 2.52 11.62
N ILE A 18 5.34 2.21 11.21
CA ILE A 18 5.87 0.84 11.22
C ILE A 18 7.09 0.75 12.15
N PRO A 19 7.03 -0.02 13.24
CA PRO A 19 8.22 -0.44 13.99
C PRO A 19 9.04 -1.44 13.16
N GLY A 20 10.33 -1.18 12.97
CA GLY A 20 11.17 -1.91 12.02
C GLY A 20 11.00 -1.41 10.58
N LEU A 21 11.00 -0.09 10.38
CA LEU A 21 10.73 0.54 9.08
C LEU A 21 11.79 0.17 8.01
N GLY A 22 13.04 -0.05 8.42
CA GLY A 22 14.12 -0.56 7.58
C GLY A 22 14.07 -2.09 7.35
N GLY A 23 13.10 -2.79 7.94
CA GLY A 23 12.92 -4.22 7.74
C GLY A 23 12.50 -4.57 6.31
N ALA A 24 12.83 -5.78 5.86
CA ALA A 24 12.56 -6.25 4.50
C ALA A 24 11.09 -6.11 4.05
N VAL A 25 10.13 -6.41 4.93
CA VAL A 25 8.70 -6.28 4.62
C VAL A 25 8.31 -4.81 4.52
N SER A 26 8.74 -4.00 5.47
CA SER A 26 8.43 -2.57 5.56
C SER A 26 8.91 -1.81 4.32
N THR A 27 10.18 -1.97 3.97
CA THR A 27 10.78 -1.32 2.79
C THR A 27 10.13 -1.80 1.49
N THR A 28 9.79 -3.08 1.39
CA THR A 28 9.07 -3.63 0.21
C THR A 28 7.67 -3.03 0.08
N VAL A 29 6.92 -2.89 1.18
CA VAL A 29 5.58 -2.28 1.16
C VAL A 29 5.67 -0.81 0.75
N VAL A 30 6.59 -0.05 1.34
CA VAL A 30 6.77 1.38 1.04
C VAL A 30 7.18 1.58 -0.42
N ALA A 31 8.18 0.83 -0.89
CA ALA A 31 8.66 0.89 -2.26
C ALA A 31 7.58 0.45 -3.27
N GLY A 32 6.86 -0.64 -2.99
CA GLY A 32 5.79 -1.14 -3.86
C GLY A 32 4.63 -0.16 -3.98
N VAL A 33 4.22 0.49 -2.88
CA VAL A 33 3.18 1.52 -2.92
C VAL A 33 3.64 2.73 -3.74
N GLU A 34 4.89 3.16 -3.59
CA GLU A 34 5.42 4.28 -4.37
C GLU A 34 5.51 3.95 -5.87
N ALA A 35 5.95 2.74 -6.23
CA ALA A 35 5.95 2.29 -7.61
C ALA A 35 4.55 2.31 -8.23
N VAL A 36 3.53 1.84 -7.48
CA VAL A 36 2.12 1.88 -7.93
C VAL A 36 1.62 3.32 -8.08
N ARG A 37 1.96 4.23 -7.16
CA ARG A 37 1.58 5.66 -7.26
C ARG A 37 2.15 6.33 -8.51
N ARG A 38 3.37 5.97 -8.89
CA ARG A 38 4.02 6.48 -10.11
C ARG A 38 3.57 5.78 -11.39
N GLY A 39 2.68 4.79 -11.29
CA GLY A 39 2.23 3.99 -12.44
C GLY A 39 3.32 3.08 -13.00
N LEU A 40 4.36 2.77 -12.21
CA LEU A 40 5.48 1.91 -12.60
C LEU A 40 5.19 0.42 -12.35
N ALA A 41 4.19 0.11 -11.52
CA ALA A 41 3.80 -1.23 -11.17
C ALA A 41 2.30 -1.34 -10.92
N GLU A 42 1.78 -2.56 -10.99
CA GLU A 42 0.43 -2.90 -10.53
C GLU A 42 0.50 -3.49 -9.10
N PRO A 43 -0.54 -3.31 -8.27
CA PRO A 43 -0.57 -3.81 -6.88
C PRO A 43 -0.88 -5.33 -6.84
N VAL A 44 -0.14 -6.13 -7.59
CA VAL A 44 -0.32 -7.59 -7.70
C VAL A 44 -0.21 -8.25 -6.33
N GLY A 45 -1.15 -9.14 -6.02
CA GLY A 45 -1.25 -9.81 -4.73
C GLY A 45 -2.02 -9.02 -3.66
N SER A 46 -2.37 -7.75 -3.90
CA SER A 46 -3.19 -6.99 -2.97
C SER A 46 -4.68 -7.31 -3.12
N LEU A 47 -5.24 -7.95 -2.09
CA LEU A 47 -6.67 -8.28 -2.05
C LEU A 47 -7.57 -7.03 -2.15
N THR A 48 -7.20 -5.94 -1.47
CA THR A 48 -8.04 -4.74 -1.46
C THR A 48 -7.99 -3.97 -2.77
N GLN A 49 -6.89 -4.08 -3.53
CA GLN A 49 -6.71 -3.34 -4.78
C GLN A 49 -7.18 -4.10 -6.01
N LEU A 50 -6.96 -5.42 -6.06
CA LEU A 50 -7.28 -6.26 -7.24
C LEU A 50 -8.35 -7.33 -6.96
N GLY A 51 -8.70 -7.57 -5.70
CA GLY A 51 -9.69 -8.59 -5.33
C GLY A 51 -11.12 -8.16 -5.63
N THR A 52 -12.00 -9.16 -5.76
CA THR A 52 -13.45 -8.98 -5.89
C THR A 52 -14.19 -9.60 -4.72
N ILE A 53 -15.40 -9.13 -4.45
CA ILE A 53 -16.29 -9.69 -3.42
C ILE A 53 -17.52 -10.30 -4.07
N ARG A 54 -17.81 -11.59 -3.79
CA ARG A 54 -19.02 -12.22 -4.32
C ARG A 54 -20.24 -11.77 -3.52
N LEU A 55 -21.25 -11.26 -4.22
CA LEU A 55 -22.53 -10.87 -3.65
C LEU A 55 -23.63 -11.81 -4.13
N GLY A 56 -24.61 -12.08 -3.26
CA GLY A 56 -25.79 -12.87 -3.62
C GLY A 56 -25.50 -14.35 -3.94
N LYS A 57 -26.42 -14.94 -4.72
CA LYS A 57 -26.36 -16.36 -5.08
C LYS A 57 -25.36 -16.62 -6.20
N ARG A 58 -24.90 -17.87 -6.33
CA ARG A 58 -23.85 -18.26 -7.29
C ARG A 58 -24.21 -17.94 -8.75
N PHE A 59 -25.49 -18.04 -9.12
CA PHE A 59 -25.98 -17.81 -10.47
C PHE A 59 -26.19 -16.33 -10.82
N GLU A 60 -26.05 -15.42 -9.87
CA GLU A 60 -26.19 -13.97 -10.12
C GLU A 60 -24.90 -13.36 -10.68
N HIS A 61 -23.76 -14.07 -10.59
CA HIS A 61 -22.45 -13.64 -11.12
C HIS A 61 -22.03 -12.22 -10.68
N ARG A 62 -22.46 -11.78 -9.49
CA ARG A 62 -22.11 -10.46 -8.94
C ARG A 62 -20.81 -10.53 -8.16
N ALA A 63 -19.74 -10.01 -8.76
CA ALA A 63 -18.41 -9.96 -8.16
C ALA A 63 -17.71 -8.60 -8.41
N PRO A 64 -18.20 -7.48 -7.84
CA PRO A 64 -17.54 -6.18 -7.98
C PRO A 64 -16.13 -6.17 -7.35
N SER A 65 -15.28 -5.24 -7.80
CA SER A 65 -14.00 -4.95 -7.17
C SER A 65 -14.19 -4.49 -5.72
N ILE A 66 -13.35 -4.98 -4.80
CA ILE A 66 -13.41 -4.59 -3.38
C ILE A 66 -13.21 -3.09 -3.23
N ARG A 67 -12.26 -2.49 -3.98
CA ARG A 67 -11.96 -1.05 -3.88
C ARG A 67 -13.11 -0.17 -4.36
N GLU A 68 -13.96 -0.69 -5.26
CA GLU A 68 -15.14 0.01 -5.78
C GLU A 68 -16.36 -0.21 -4.89
N PHE A 69 -16.38 -1.31 -4.13
CA PHE A 69 -17.51 -1.70 -3.29
C PHE A 69 -17.51 -1.00 -1.93
N ILE A 70 -16.35 -0.80 -1.30
CA ILE A 70 -16.23 -0.17 0.02
C ILE A 70 -15.32 1.08 -0.01
N PRO A 71 -15.60 2.10 0.82
CA PRO A 71 -14.82 3.33 0.81
C PRO A 71 -13.48 3.12 1.54
N LEU A 72 -12.45 2.71 0.79
CA LEU A 72 -11.07 2.55 1.28
C LEU A 72 -10.24 3.81 1.02
N ALA A 73 -9.19 4.01 1.83
CA ALA A 73 -8.21 5.05 1.58
C ALA A 73 -7.44 4.72 0.30
N ASP A 74 -7.18 5.73 -0.53
CA ASP A 74 -6.39 5.53 -1.74
C ASP A 74 -4.91 5.31 -1.39
N LEU A 75 -4.20 4.55 -2.22
CA LEU A 75 -2.77 4.34 -2.02
C LEU A 75 -2.00 5.67 -2.04
N SER A 76 -2.43 6.68 -2.80
CA SER A 76 -1.87 8.04 -2.84
C SER A 76 -2.07 8.85 -1.55
N ASP A 77 -2.96 8.40 -0.66
CA ASP A 77 -3.23 9.06 0.62
C ASP A 77 -2.45 8.46 1.79
N LEU A 78 -1.78 7.32 1.59
CA LEU A 78 -0.92 6.75 2.62
C LEU A 78 0.30 7.65 2.88
N VAL A 79 0.71 7.78 4.15
CA VAL A 79 1.95 8.46 4.52
C VAL A 79 2.70 7.55 5.45
N PHE A 80 3.90 7.15 5.07
CA PHE A 80 4.69 6.18 5.82
C PHE A 80 5.66 6.90 6.77
N GLY A 81 5.78 6.36 7.97
CA GLY A 81 6.79 6.71 8.95
C GLY A 81 7.04 5.54 9.88
N GLY A 82 7.91 5.70 10.86
CA GLY A 82 8.20 4.63 11.79
C GLY A 82 9.55 4.78 12.46
N TRP A 83 10.03 3.67 13.00
CA TRP A 83 11.29 3.60 13.73
C TRP A 83 12.05 2.36 13.31
N ASP A 84 13.36 2.43 13.34
CA ASP A 84 14.23 1.27 13.23
C ASP A 84 15.41 1.44 14.22
N VAL A 85 16.03 0.32 14.59
CA VAL A 85 17.24 0.34 15.42
C VAL A 85 18.49 0.65 14.59
N TYR A 86 18.40 0.50 13.26
CA TYR A 86 19.47 0.79 12.33
C TYR A 86 19.30 2.17 11.67
N GLU A 87 20.40 2.89 11.50
CA GLU A 87 20.44 4.24 10.91
C GLU A 87 20.57 4.19 9.37
N ALA A 88 19.67 3.46 8.70
CA ALA A 88 19.62 3.40 7.24
C ALA A 88 18.38 4.12 6.70
N ASN A 89 18.52 4.84 5.58
CA ASN A 89 17.36 5.27 4.80
C ASN A 89 16.69 4.04 4.15
N LEU A 90 15.48 4.23 3.61
CA LEU A 90 14.70 3.12 3.07
C LEU A 90 15.28 2.54 1.78
N TYR A 91 16.03 3.33 1.01
CA TYR A 91 16.69 2.84 -0.20
C TYR A 91 17.80 1.85 0.15
N ASP A 92 18.69 2.20 1.07
CA ASP A 92 19.80 1.35 1.50
C ASP A 92 19.27 0.07 2.19
N ALA A 93 18.24 0.23 3.03
CA ALA A 93 17.57 -0.89 3.68
C ALA A 93 16.87 -1.82 2.67
N ALA A 94 16.17 -1.28 1.67
CA ALA A 94 15.55 -2.08 0.60
C ALA A 94 16.59 -2.82 -0.25
N TYR A 95 17.68 -2.13 -0.60
CA TYR A 95 18.77 -2.70 -1.37
C TYR A 95 19.46 -3.85 -0.61
N TYR A 96 19.68 -3.68 0.70
CA TYR A 96 20.21 -4.71 1.58
C TYR A 96 19.27 -5.92 1.72
N ALA A 97 17.96 -5.67 1.82
CA ALA A 97 16.96 -6.73 1.97
C ALA A 97 16.85 -7.65 0.75
N ARG A 98 17.25 -7.20 -0.44
CA ARG A 98 17.26 -7.97 -1.70
C ARG A 98 15.91 -8.63 -2.07
N VAL A 99 14.81 -8.02 -1.64
CA VAL A 99 13.45 -8.43 -2.05
C VAL A 99 13.12 -7.84 -3.42
N LEU A 100 13.49 -6.57 -3.64
CA LEU A 100 13.32 -5.87 -4.90
C LEU A 100 14.67 -5.72 -5.61
N ASN A 101 14.67 -5.89 -6.93
CA ASN A 101 15.85 -5.65 -7.76
C ASN A 101 16.16 -4.16 -7.85
N ARG A 102 17.41 -3.84 -8.21
CA ARG A 102 17.87 -2.46 -8.43
C ARG A 102 16.98 -1.70 -9.42
N GLU A 103 16.57 -2.35 -10.50
CA GLU A 103 15.68 -1.77 -11.53
C GLU A 103 14.30 -1.34 -10.99
N HIS A 104 13.82 -1.96 -9.91
CA HIS A 104 12.59 -1.55 -9.23
C HIS A 104 12.83 -0.33 -8.31
N LEU A 105 14.03 -0.21 -7.74
CA LEU A 105 14.34 0.79 -6.71
C LEU A 105 14.86 2.12 -7.30
N GLU A 106 15.66 2.08 -8.37
CA GLU A 106 16.23 3.29 -8.98
C GLU A 106 15.17 4.33 -9.39
N PRO A 107 14.03 3.95 -10.02
CA PRO A 107 13.00 4.91 -10.41
C PRO A 107 12.28 5.63 -9.26
N ILE A 108 12.43 5.14 -8.03
CA ILE A 108 11.76 5.66 -6.81
C ILE A 108 12.76 6.05 -5.72
N LYS A 109 14.05 6.11 -6.06
CA LYS A 109 15.13 6.37 -5.11
C LYS A 109 15.00 7.71 -4.41
N ASP A 110 14.56 8.75 -5.12
CA ASP A 110 14.31 10.10 -4.60
C ASP A 110 13.27 10.12 -3.47
N PHE A 111 12.36 9.15 -3.43
CA PHE A 111 11.39 8.99 -2.35
C PHE A 111 11.96 8.17 -1.18
N LEU A 112 12.72 7.11 -1.46
CA LEU A 112 13.23 6.19 -0.44
C LEU A 112 14.49 6.68 0.29
N ALA A 113 15.26 7.58 -0.32
CA ALA A 113 16.52 8.12 0.22
C ALA A 113 16.35 9.47 0.94
N GLN A 114 15.11 9.88 1.21
CA GLN A 114 14.79 11.11 1.96
C GLN A 114 15.23 11.04 3.41
#